data_AF-A0AAE0GC44-F1
#
_entry.id   AF-A0AAE0GC44-F1
#
_cell.length_a   1.000
_cell.length_b   1.000
_cell.length_c   1.000
_cell.angle_alpha   90.00
_cell.angle_beta   90.00
_cell.angle_gamma   90.00
#
_symmetry.space_group_name_H-M   'P 1'
#
loop_
_entity.id
_entity.type
_entity.pdbx_description
1 polymer ?
#
loop_
_entity_poly.entity_id
_entity_poly.type
_entity_poly.pdbx_seq_one_letter_code
_entity_poly.pdbx_strand_id
1 'polypeptide(L)'
;MAPHIFPFCVFLEDTDAYEMVFNNRYMQYATRALGDLLGWKEMSRLASEEDTHMYIREVLFHRFLQSAVLGDYCQVETVLYKLEDMKALFLIKMARLGNGNTPEAKPVPLVDMIVELGFNDEFGPGSLPPSVLDLDVRPDLPWGEIPPYYLKAVGTESKMGQMPHRSIAPHARDKCAVYPFVASMDMLDCNRDLNTQFVMHLYERSRNPIDPTTRATCLASKSNTDCLRVVVRWDKVRFNHYGKVLLGDELEIRTAQVEDNEKNIVVVFHALFTTGQNPECIAHAIVTIMFISSTTKAPMAIPRELNQEVFAGDA
;
A
#
# COMPACT_ATOMS: atom_id res chain seq x y z
N MET A 1 -14.47 -9.54 -22.73
CA MET A 1 -15.37 -9.01 -21.68
C MET A 1 -14.80 -7.70 -21.17
N ALA A 2 -15.65 -6.74 -20.80
CA ALA A 2 -15.22 -5.44 -20.29
C ALA A 2 -14.59 -5.59 -18.89
N PRO A 3 -13.68 -4.67 -18.48
CA PRO A 3 -13.21 -4.61 -17.10
C PRO A 3 -14.38 -4.40 -16.13
N HIS A 4 -14.24 -4.89 -14.90
CA HIS A 4 -15.18 -4.57 -13.84
C HIS A 4 -14.97 -3.12 -13.39
N ILE A 5 -16.06 -2.36 -13.27
CA ILE A 5 -16.03 -0.93 -12.95
C ILE A 5 -16.72 -0.71 -11.61
N PHE A 6 -15.96 -0.20 -10.63
CA PHE A 6 -16.46 0.18 -9.32
C PHE A 6 -16.37 1.71 -9.14
N PRO A 7 -17.49 2.44 -9.08
CA PRO A 7 -17.48 3.88 -8.88
C PRO A 7 -17.25 4.26 -7.41
N PHE A 8 -16.58 5.40 -7.17
CA PHE A 8 -16.46 5.97 -5.82
C PHE A 8 -16.42 7.50 -5.85
N CYS A 9 -16.80 8.12 -4.73
CA CYS A 9 -16.63 9.54 -4.48
C CYS A 9 -15.60 9.73 -3.37
N VAL A 10 -14.83 10.81 -3.45
CA VAL A 10 -13.89 11.21 -2.40
C VAL A 10 -14.61 12.06 -1.36
N PHE A 11 -14.61 11.60 -0.10
CA PHE A 11 -15.17 12.32 1.04
C PHE A 11 -14.08 12.92 1.93
N LEU A 12 -14.48 13.76 2.90
CA LEU A 12 -13.56 14.46 3.79
C LEU A 12 -12.70 13.50 4.63
N GLU A 13 -13.24 12.34 4.98
CA GLU A 13 -12.56 11.31 5.77
C GLU A 13 -11.48 10.56 4.98
N ASP A 14 -11.48 10.73 3.66
CA ASP A 14 -10.51 10.14 2.75
C ASP A 14 -9.30 11.06 2.54
N THR A 15 -9.37 12.32 2.96
CA THR A 15 -8.40 13.35 2.60
C THR A 15 -7.54 13.85 3.75
N ASP A 16 -6.34 14.31 3.40
CA ASP A 16 -5.43 15.00 4.30
C ASP A 16 -5.82 16.48 4.50
N ALA A 17 -4.99 17.22 5.23
CA ALA A 17 -5.22 18.63 5.50
C ALA A 17 -5.17 19.53 4.24
N TYR A 18 -4.70 19.02 3.11
CA TYR A 18 -4.68 19.68 1.81
C TYR A 18 -5.82 19.19 0.89
N GLU A 19 -6.80 18.49 1.44
CA GLU A 19 -7.93 17.91 0.72
C GLU A 19 -7.52 16.87 -0.33
N MET A 20 -6.31 16.32 -0.25
CA MET A 20 -5.83 15.26 -1.13
C MET A 20 -6.09 13.90 -0.50
N VAL A 21 -6.49 12.92 -1.30
CA VAL A 21 -6.73 11.55 -0.84
C VAL A 21 -5.46 10.94 -0.24
N PHE A 22 -5.55 10.36 0.97
CA PHE A 22 -4.45 9.62 1.57
C PHE A 22 -4.07 8.41 0.72
N ASN A 23 -2.79 8.07 0.62
CA ASN A 23 -2.36 7.00 -0.29
C ASN A 23 -2.92 5.63 0.13
N ASN A 24 -3.08 5.38 1.43
CA ASN A 24 -3.69 4.15 1.93
C ASN A 24 -5.16 3.97 1.51
N ARG A 25 -5.89 5.06 1.18
CA ARG A 25 -7.29 5.00 0.74
C ARG A 25 -7.43 4.41 -0.67
N TYR A 26 -6.44 4.55 -1.54
CA TYR A 26 -6.48 3.87 -2.85
C TYR A 26 -6.48 2.35 -2.69
N MET A 27 -5.74 1.80 -1.72
CA MET A 27 -5.85 0.38 -1.40
C MET A 27 -7.24 0.01 -0.92
N GLN A 28 -7.90 0.89 -0.16
CA GLN A 28 -9.27 0.67 0.29
C GLN A 28 -10.27 0.61 -0.86
N TYR A 29 -10.17 1.52 -1.83
CA TYR A 29 -11.02 1.47 -3.02
C TYR A 29 -10.74 0.21 -3.85
N ALA A 30 -9.47 -0.23 -3.95
CA ALA A 30 -9.10 -1.47 -4.63
C ALA A 30 -9.72 -2.71 -3.94
N THR A 31 -9.62 -2.82 -2.61
CA THR A 31 -10.24 -3.94 -1.87
C THR A 31 -11.75 -3.96 -2.03
N ARG A 32 -12.41 -2.79 -2.04
CA ARG A 32 -13.86 -2.70 -2.27
C ARG A 32 -14.25 -3.13 -3.68
N ALA A 33 -13.51 -2.70 -4.70
CA ALA A 33 -13.75 -3.11 -6.08
C ALA A 33 -13.55 -4.63 -6.27
N LEU A 34 -12.56 -5.23 -5.60
CA LEU A 34 -12.35 -6.67 -5.60
C LEU A 34 -13.51 -7.41 -4.93
N GLY A 35 -13.98 -6.96 -3.76
CA GLY A 35 -15.12 -7.58 -3.10
C GLY A 35 -16.45 -7.42 -3.87
N ASP A 36 -16.60 -6.33 -4.62
CA ASP A 36 -17.75 -6.14 -5.52
C ASP A 36 -17.68 -7.10 -6.73
N LEU A 37 -16.50 -7.20 -7.37
CA LEU A 37 -16.24 -8.14 -8.46
C LEU A 37 -16.49 -9.60 -8.05
N LEU A 38 -15.98 -10.01 -6.89
CA LEU A 38 -16.12 -11.37 -6.38
C LEU A 38 -17.50 -11.66 -5.76
N GLY A 39 -18.29 -10.60 -5.53
CA GLY A 39 -19.62 -10.68 -4.95
C GLY A 39 -19.60 -10.81 -3.42
N TRP A 40 -19.98 -9.73 -2.74
CA TRP A 40 -20.04 -9.67 -1.26
C TRP A 40 -20.82 -10.81 -0.61
N LYS A 41 -21.90 -11.27 -1.25
CA LYS A 41 -22.69 -12.38 -0.73
C LYS A 41 -21.90 -13.68 -0.72
N GLU A 42 -21.16 -13.94 -1.78
CA GLU A 42 -20.34 -15.14 -1.88
C GLU A 42 -19.15 -15.07 -0.92
N MET A 43 -18.47 -13.92 -0.84
CA MET A 43 -17.39 -13.75 0.14
C MET A 43 -17.88 -13.89 1.58
N SER A 44 -19.07 -13.36 1.89
CA SER A 44 -19.69 -13.53 3.22
C SER A 44 -20.06 -14.98 3.50
N ARG A 45 -20.56 -15.70 2.48
CA ARG A 45 -20.90 -17.12 2.57
C ARG A 45 -19.65 -17.95 2.86
N LEU A 46 -18.59 -17.80 2.07
CA LEU A 46 -17.29 -18.47 2.26
C LEU A 46 -16.74 -18.25 3.67
N ALA A 47 -16.78 -17.01 4.16
CA ALA A 47 -16.30 -16.67 5.49
C ALA A 47 -17.13 -17.33 6.61
N SER A 48 -18.46 -17.39 6.47
CA SER A 48 -19.35 -17.91 7.52
C SER A 48 -19.56 -19.43 7.50
N GLU A 49 -19.50 -20.05 6.33
CA GLU A 49 -19.84 -21.48 6.14
C GLU A 49 -18.60 -22.36 5.95
N GLU A 50 -17.54 -21.81 5.36
CA GLU A 50 -16.33 -22.56 4.97
C GLU A 50 -15.06 -22.04 5.69
N ASP A 51 -15.21 -21.10 6.63
CA ASP A 51 -14.11 -20.37 7.31
C ASP A 51 -13.03 -19.89 6.33
N THR A 52 -13.45 -19.52 5.12
CA THR A 52 -12.56 -19.15 4.02
C THR A 52 -12.56 -17.65 3.83
N HIS A 53 -11.40 -17.03 3.98
CA HIS A 53 -11.23 -15.58 4.03
C HIS A 53 -10.33 -15.08 2.91
N MET A 54 -10.83 -14.08 2.18
CA MET A 54 -10.05 -13.36 1.18
C MET A 54 -9.04 -12.43 1.86
N TYR A 55 -7.79 -12.42 1.40
CA TYR A 55 -6.80 -11.46 1.86
C TYR A 55 -5.89 -10.98 0.72
N ILE A 56 -5.31 -9.79 0.89
CA ILE A 56 -4.27 -9.28 0.00
C ILE A 56 -2.95 -9.88 0.46
N ARG A 57 -2.37 -10.75 -0.38
CA ARG A 57 -1.10 -11.42 -0.09
C ARG A 57 0.08 -10.51 -0.36
N GLU A 58 0.08 -9.88 -1.54
CA GLU A 58 1.14 -8.99 -1.95
C GLU A 58 0.61 -7.89 -2.87
N VAL A 59 1.08 -6.66 -2.68
CA VAL A 59 0.95 -5.58 -3.66
C VAL A 59 2.26 -5.55 -4.42
N LEU A 60 2.28 -6.25 -5.56
CA LEU A 60 3.46 -6.39 -6.40
C LEU A 60 3.92 -5.03 -6.94
N PHE A 61 2.95 -4.15 -7.18
CA PHE A 61 3.20 -2.81 -7.68
C PHE A 61 2.06 -1.87 -7.31
N HIS A 62 2.40 -0.65 -6.92
CA HIS A 62 1.45 0.44 -6.75
C HIS A 62 2.13 1.76 -7.10
N ARG A 63 1.63 2.46 -8.13
CA ARG A 63 2.16 3.77 -8.55
C ARG A 63 1.09 4.82 -8.48
N PHE A 64 1.46 5.96 -7.91
CA PHE A 64 0.65 7.16 -7.92
C PHE A 64 1.04 7.99 -9.14
N LEU A 65 0.06 8.29 -9.97
CA LEU A 65 0.18 9.14 -11.15
C LEU A 65 -0.30 10.55 -10.80
N GLN A 66 -1.43 10.63 -10.09
CA GLN A 66 -2.03 11.87 -9.63
C GLN A 66 -2.90 11.62 -8.40
N SER A 67 -2.99 12.60 -7.51
CA SER A 67 -3.90 12.55 -6.36
C SER A 67 -5.30 13.02 -6.76
N ALA A 68 -6.31 12.23 -6.39
CA ALA A 68 -7.68 12.72 -6.28
C ALA A 68 -7.80 13.68 -5.08
N VAL A 69 -8.79 14.55 -5.15
CA VAL A 69 -9.12 15.56 -4.13
C VAL A 69 -10.56 15.44 -3.67
N LEU A 70 -10.89 16.13 -2.57
CA LEU A 70 -12.25 16.19 -2.03
C LEU A 70 -13.29 16.52 -3.12
N GLY A 71 -14.35 15.72 -3.18
CA GLY A 71 -15.45 15.90 -4.14
C GLY A 71 -15.20 15.29 -5.53
N ASP A 72 -14.02 14.70 -5.78
CA ASP A 72 -13.77 13.96 -7.01
C ASP A 72 -14.71 12.75 -7.13
N TYR A 73 -15.27 12.57 -8.33
CA TYR A 73 -15.96 11.35 -8.74
C TYR A 73 -14.99 10.50 -9.56
N CYS A 74 -14.81 9.26 -9.15
CA CYS A 74 -13.76 8.38 -9.65
C CYS A 74 -14.31 6.99 -9.95
N GLN A 75 -13.51 6.19 -10.65
CA GLN A 75 -13.77 4.77 -10.85
C GLN A 75 -12.52 3.94 -10.61
N VAL A 76 -12.73 2.68 -10.23
CA VAL A 76 -11.74 1.63 -10.18
C VAL A 76 -12.07 0.62 -11.27
N GLU A 77 -11.12 0.40 -12.18
CA GLU A 77 -11.19 -0.65 -13.19
C GLU A 77 -10.39 -1.85 -12.71
N THR A 78 -11.04 -3.01 -12.59
CA THR A 78 -10.41 -4.23 -12.07
C THR A 78 -10.48 -5.34 -13.11
N VAL A 79 -9.35 -6.01 -13.32
CA VAL A 79 -9.19 -7.09 -14.29
C VAL A 79 -8.41 -8.23 -13.64
N LEU A 80 -8.90 -9.46 -13.79
CA LEU A 80 -8.12 -10.65 -13.50
C LEU A 80 -7.05 -10.85 -14.59
N TYR A 81 -5.79 -10.64 -14.22
CA TYR A 81 -4.65 -10.72 -15.13
C TYR A 81 -4.13 -12.15 -15.27
N LYS A 82 -4.02 -12.88 -14.15
CA LYS A 82 -3.48 -14.23 -14.11
C LYS A 82 -4.08 -15.03 -12.95
N LEU A 83 -4.38 -16.30 -13.22
CA LEU A 83 -4.70 -17.29 -12.19
C LEU A 83 -3.53 -18.25 -12.02
N GLU A 84 -3.27 -18.63 -10.77
CA GLU A 84 -2.38 -19.70 -10.38
C GLU A 84 -3.09 -20.56 -9.31
N ASP A 85 -2.55 -21.74 -9.01
CA ASP A 85 -3.24 -22.77 -8.20
C ASP A 85 -3.84 -22.23 -6.88
N MET A 86 -3.14 -21.31 -6.21
CA MET A 86 -3.51 -20.80 -4.88
C MET A 86 -3.61 -19.26 -4.82
N LYS A 87 -3.52 -18.58 -5.97
CA LYS A 87 -3.49 -17.10 -6.01
C LYS A 87 -4.02 -16.52 -7.31
N ALA A 88 -4.62 -15.35 -7.20
CA ALA A 88 -5.14 -14.58 -8.32
C ALA A 88 -4.45 -13.22 -8.39
N LEU A 89 -3.95 -12.85 -9.57
CA LEU A 89 -3.32 -11.56 -9.80
C LEU A 89 -4.30 -10.65 -10.52
N PHE A 90 -4.61 -9.52 -9.88
CA PHE A 90 -5.49 -8.50 -10.42
C PHE A 90 -4.69 -7.27 -10.83
N LEU A 91 -5.03 -6.73 -11.99
CA LEU A 91 -4.59 -5.43 -12.42
C LEU A 91 -5.71 -4.43 -12.12
N ILE A 92 -5.35 -3.35 -11.44
CA ILE A 92 -6.28 -2.34 -10.95
C ILE A 92 -5.81 -0.96 -11.44
N LYS A 93 -6.71 -0.22 -12.07
CA LYS A 93 -6.51 1.17 -12.45
C LYS A 93 -7.56 2.06 -11.83
N MET A 94 -7.15 3.26 -11.43
CA MET A 94 -8.08 4.25 -10.89
C MET A 94 -7.99 5.51 -11.71
N ALA A 95 -9.14 6.10 -12.02
CA ALA A 95 -9.23 7.33 -12.77
C ALA A 95 -10.30 8.25 -12.19
N ARG A 96 -10.02 9.55 -12.22
CA ARG A 96 -11.01 10.59 -11.95
C ARG A 96 -11.84 10.83 -13.21
N LEU A 97 -13.15 10.92 -13.01
CA LEU A 97 -14.15 11.17 -14.04
C LEU A 97 -14.74 12.58 -13.97
N GLY A 98 -14.61 13.26 -12.83
CA GLY A 98 -15.16 14.59 -12.59
C GLY A 98 -14.85 15.09 -11.19
N ASN A 99 -15.19 16.35 -10.91
CA ASN A 99 -15.22 16.91 -9.56
C ASN A 99 -16.57 17.63 -9.35
N GLY A 100 -17.34 17.18 -8.34
CA GLY A 100 -18.69 17.68 -8.10
C GLY A 100 -19.60 17.54 -9.33
N ASN A 101 -20.07 18.67 -9.86
CA ASN A 101 -20.94 18.72 -11.04
C ASN A 101 -20.18 18.92 -12.37
N THR A 102 -18.85 18.90 -12.36
CA THR A 102 -18.02 19.14 -13.55
C THR A 102 -17.39 17.83 -14.00
N PRO A 103 -17.91 17.16 -15.05
CA PRO A 103 -17.29 15.97 -15.61
C PRO A 103 -15.98 16.34 -16.31
N GLU A 104 -14.99 15.47 -16.20
CA GLU A 104 -13.76 15.55 -16.98
C GLU A 104 -14.05 15.20 -18.44
N ALA A 105 -13.41 15.90 -19.38
CA ALA A 105 -13.53 15.59 -20.80
C ALA A 105 -12.95 14.20 -21.14
N LYS A 106 -11.97 13.75 -20.35
CA LYS A 106 -11.36 12.42 -20.41
C LYS A 106 -10.98 11.96 -19.00
N PRO A 107 -11.09 10.65 -18.69
CA PRO A 107 -10.64 10.13 -17.42
C PRO A 107 -9.17 10.51 -17.14
N VAL A 108 -8.92 11.07 -15.96
CA VAL A 108 -7.58 11.45 -15.51
C VAL A 108 -7.01 10.31 -14.66
N PRO A 109 -5.90 9.67 -15.07
CA PRO A 109 -5.38 8.50 -14.37
C PRO A 109 -4.78 8.90 -13.02
N LEU A 110 -5.14 8.16 -11.97
CA LEU A 110 -4.75 8.42 -10.59
C LEU A 110 -3.72 7.40 -10.10
N VAL A 111 -4.04 6.11 -10.25
CA VAL A 111 -3.26 5.00 -9.69
C VAL A 111 -3.27 3.81 -10.65
N ASP A 112 -2.10 3.17 -10.78
CA ASP A 112 -1.96 1.83 -11.34
C ASP A 112 -1.46 0.88 -10.24
N MET A 113 -2.05 -0.32 -10.16
CA MET A 113 -1.73 -1.30 -9.12
C MET A 113 -1.83 -2.74 -9.65
N ILE A 114 -0.95 -3.61 -9.14
CA ILE A 114 -1.04 -5.07 -9.32
C ILE A 114 -1.12 -5.71 -7.94
N VAL A 115 -2.23 -6.40 -7.69
CA VAL A 115 -2.54 -7.04 -6.41
C VAL A 115 -2.58 -8.54 -6.58
N GLU A 116 -1.86 -9.24 -5.71
CA GLU A 116 -1.95 -10.67 -5.52
C GLU A 116 -2.91 -10.96 -4.37
N LEU A 117 -3.95 -11.71 -4.69
CA LEU A 117 -5.01 -12.10 -3.77
C LEU A 117 -4.87 -13.59 -3.45
N GLY A 118 -5.03 -13.92 -2.17
CA GLY A 118 -5.10 -15.28 -1.66
C GLY A 118 -6.38 -15.52 -0.86
N PHE A 119 -6.62 -16.79 -0.57
CA PHE A 119 -7.68 -17.22 0.35
C PHE A 119 -7.03 -18.05 1.45
N ASN A 120 -7.43 -17.82 2.69
CA ASN A 120 -7.03 -18.65 3.81
C ASN A 120 -8.25 -19.44 4.28
N ASP A 121 -8.05 -20.71 4.60
CA ASP A 121 -8.97 -21.53 5.39
C ASP A 121 -8.43 -21.72 6.81
N GLU A 122 -9.09 -22.55 7.62
CA GLU A 122 -8.68 -22.84 9.01
C GLU A 122 -7.24 -23.40 9.13
N PHE A 123 -6.67 -23.94 8.04
CA PHE A 123 -5.35 -24.57 8.00
C PHE A 123 -4.27 -23.69 7.33
N GLY A 124 -4.63 -22.52 6.80
CA GLY A 124 -3.71 -21.59 6.15
C GLY A 124 -4.10 -21.31 4.69
N PRO A 125 -3.14 -21.11 3.77
CA PRO A 125 -3.44 -20.79 2.38
C PRO A 125 -4.28 -21.90 1.72
N GLY A 126 -5.52 -21.55 1.36
CA GLY A 126 -6.51 -22.40 0.73
C GLY A 126 -6.60 -22.24 -0.79
N SER A 127 -7.39 -23.11 -1.42
CA SER A 127 -7.62 -23.09 -2.87
C SER A 127 -8.43 -21.85 -3.28
N LEU A 128 -8.30 -21.41 -4.53
CA LEU A 128 -9.16 -20.35 -5.05
C LEU A 128 -10.63 -20.84 -5.12
N PRO A 129 -11.61 -20.05 -4.65
CA PRO A 129 -13.01 -20.43 -4.72
C PRO A 129 -13.53 -20.40 -6.17
N PRO A 130 -14.62 -21.12 -6.49
CA PRO A 130 -15.20 -21.15 -7.84
C PRO A 130 -15.50 -19.76 -8.41
N SER A 131 -15.98 -18.82 -7.57
CA SER A 131 -16.27 -17.44 -7.98
C SER A 131 -15.06 -16.69 -8.56
N VAL A 132 -13.84 -17.07 -8.19
CA VAL A 132 -12.58 -16.54 -8.75
C VAL A 132 -12.15 -17.33 -9.97
N LEU A 133 -12.29 -18.66 -9.92
CA LEU A 133 -11.91 -19.56 -11.02
C LEU A 133 -12.77 -19.36 -12.28
N ASP A 134 -14.02 -18.95 -12.11
CA ASP A 134 -14.97 -18.67 -13.18
C ASP A 134 -14.76 -17.29 -13.83
N LEU A 135 -13.86 -16.46 -13.30
CA LEU A 135 -13.53 -15.17 -13.88
C LEU A 135 -12.69 -15.33 -15.16
N ASP A 136 -13.01 -14.51 -16.16
CA ASP A 136 -12.25 -14.43 -17.39
C ASP A 136 -10.85 -13.83 -17.17
N VAL A 137 -9.81 -14.64 -17.42
CA VAL A 137 -8.42 -14.16 -17.42
C VAL A 137 -8.15 -13.30 -18.66
N ARG A 138 -7.51 -12.14 -18.48
CA ARG A 138 -7.22 -11.16 -19.54
C ARG A 138 -5.75 -10.72 -19.53
N PRO A 139 -4.84 -11.52 -20.10
CA PRO A 139 -3.42 -11.17 -20.18
C PRO A 139 -3.13 -10.16 -21.30
N ASP A 140 -4.08 -9.96 -22.21
CA ASP A 140 -3.95 -9.31 -23.52
C ASP A 140 -4.54 -7.90 -23.59
N LEU A 141 -5.12 -7.39 -22.50
CA LEU A 141 -5.71 -6.06 -22.50
C LEU A 141 -4.64 -5.01 -22.90
N PRO A 142 -4.97 -4.06 -23.80
CA PRO A 142 -4.05 -3.12 -24.45
C PRO A 142 -3.62 -1.98 -23.50
N TRP A 143 -3.22 -2.35 -22.29
CA TRP A 143 -3.12 -1.46 -21.14
C TRP A 143 -1.70 -0.89 -20.97
N GLY A 144 -0.99 -0.78 -22.10
CA GLY A 144 0.47 -0.70 -22.16
C GLY A 144 1.05 -2.08 -21.85
N GLU A 145 2.10 -2.50 -22.56
CA GLU A 145 2.91 -3.65 -22.08
C GLU A 145 3.17 -3.41 -20.60
N ILE A 146 2.75 -4.30 -19.70
CA ILE A 146 3.19 -4.31 -18.31
C ILE A 146 4.71 -4.16 -18.39
N PRO A 147 5.28 -2.99 -18.04
CA PRO A 147 6.60 -2.68 -18.57
C PRO A 147 7.60 -3.78 -18.18
N PRO A 148 8.60 -4.12 -19.00
CA PRO A 148 9.40 -5.33 -18.78
C PRO A 148 10.03 -5.45 -17.38
N TYR A 149 10.25 -4.33 -16.68
CA TYR A 149 10.71 -4.31 -15.29
C TYR A 149 9.68 -4.84 -14.27
N TYR A 150 8.38 -4.77 -14.55
CA TYR A 150 7.30 -5.36 -13.75
C TYR A 150 7.27 -6.88 -13.90
N LEU A 151 7.36 -7.39 -15.13
CA LEU A 151 7.46 -8.84 -15.39
C LEU A 151 8.75 -9.41 -14.80
N LYS A 152 9.83 -8.62 -14.77
CA LYS A 152 11.07 -9.00 -14.08
C LYS A 152 10.88 -9.08 -12.57
N ALA A 153 10.08 -8.21 -11.94
CA ALA A 153 9.77 -8.28 -10.51
C ALA A 153 8.94 -9.52 -10.15
N VAL A 154 7.96 -9.88 -10.99
CA VAL A 154 7.13 -11.09 -10.84
C VAL A 154 7.91 -12.37 -11.18
N GLY A 155 8.80 -12.34 -12.17
CA GLY A 155 9.61 -13.49 -12.59
C GLY A 155 10.92 -13.71 -11.82
N THR A 156 11.31 -12.81 -10.90
CA THR A 156 12.54 -12.94 -10.09
C THR A 156 12.29 -13.49 -8.67
N GLU A 157 11.16 -14.17 -8.45
CA GLU A 157 10.88 -14.91 -7.21
C GLU A 157 12.07 -15.78 -6.74
N SER A 158 12.94 -16.26 -7.64
CA SER A 158 14.08 -17.11 -7.27
C SER A 158 15.29 -16.41 -6.62
N LYS A 159 15.36 -15.07 -6.61
CA LYS A 159 16.51 -14.35 -5.98
C LYS A 159 16.15 -13.33 -4.90
N MET A 160 14.94 -12.77 -4.90
CA MET A 160 14.50 -11.86 -3.82
C MET A 160 13.71 -12.54 -2.70
N GLY A 161 13.23 -13.78 -2.89
CA GLY A 161 12.84 -14.66 -1.78
C GLY A 161 14.00 -14.97 -0.83
N GLN A 162 15.22 -14.59 -1.23
CA GLN A 162 16.43 -14.54 -0.41
C GLN A 162 16.98 -13.11 -0.28
N MET A 163 16.15 -12.09 -0.08
CA MET A 163 16.60 -11.02 0.83
C MET A 163 16.44 -11.63 2.22
N PRO A 164 17.51 -12.19 2.83
CA PRO A 164 17.35 -12.78 4.13
C PRO A 164 16.88 -11.66 5.06
N HIS A 165 16.08 -12.00 6.08
CA HIS A 165 15.91 -11.19 7.29
C HIS A 165 17.26 -10.69 7.89
N ARG A 166 18.40 -11.16 7.36
CA ARG A 166 19.78 -10.77 7.66
C ARG A 166 20.42 -9.70 6.74
N SER A 167 19.80 -9.23 5.64
CA SER A 167 20.46 -8.29 4.70
C SER A 167 19.89 -6.88 4.66
N ILE A 168 19.17 -6.44 5.69
CA ILE A 168 19.34 -5.04 6.09
C ILE A 168 20.82 -4.97 6.50
N ALA A 169 21.66 -4.34 5.67
CA ALA A 169 23.08 -4.21 5.94
C ALA A 169 23.27 -3.82 7.42
N PRO A 170 24.24 -4.39 8.15
CA PRO A 170 24.44 -4.09 9.57
C PRO A 170 24.41 -2.57 9.87
N HIS A 171 24.90 -1.75 8.95
CA HIS A 171 24.87 -0.28 9.02
C HIS A 171 23.47 0.38 8.97
N ALA A 172 22.46 -0.29 8.40
CA ALA A 172 21.08 0.17 8.40
C ALA A 172 20.30 -0.26 9.66
N ARG A 173 20.83 -1.19 10.48
CA ARG A 173 20.26 -1.49 11.81
C ARG A 173 20.47 -0.36 12.80
N ASP A 174 21.61 0.32 12.74
CA ASP A 174 21.96 1.44 13.64
C ASP A 174 21.24 2.76 13.30
N LYS A 175 20.53 2.80 12.15
CA LYS A 175 19.82 3.99 11.64
C LYS A 175 18.34 3.73 11.37
N CYS A 176 17.78 2.78 12.12
CA CYS A 176 16.39 2.40 11.97
C CYS A 176 15.52 3.17 12.99
N ALA A 177 14.54 3.90 12.50
CA ALA A 177 13.51 4.47 13.36
C ALA A 177 12.52 3.37 13.77
N VAL A 178 12.22 3.28 15.06
CA VAL A 178 11.34 2.27 15.65
C VAL A 178 10.12 2.97 16.26
N TYR A 179 8.93 2.54 15.85
CA TYR A 179 7.65 3.08 16.29
C TYR A 179 6.86 1.98 17.00
N PRO A 180 6.89 1.90 18.35
CA PRO A 180 6.11 0.94 19.09
C PRO A 180 4.64 1.36 19.15
N PHE A 181 3.74 0.38 19.14
CA PHE A 181 2.30 0.57 19.35
C PHE A 181 1.64 -0.73 19.80
N VAL A 182 0.37 -0.65 20.19
CA VAL A 182 -0.42 -1.80 20.62
C VAL A 182 -1.52 -2.04 19.59
N ALA A 183 -1.70 -3.30 19.19
CA ALA A 183 -2.77 -3.71 18.30
C ALA A 183 -4.14 -3.37 18.90
N SER A 184 -4.94 -2.59 18.18
CA SER A 184 -6.29 -2.18 18.59
C SER A 184 -7.35 -2.69 17.62
N MET A 185 -8.63 -2.66 18.03
CA MET A 185 -9.74 -3.24 17.26
C MET A 185 -9.92 -2.64 15.86
N ASP A 186 -9.58 -1.36 15.67
CA ASP A 186 -9.62 -0.66 14.39
C ASP A 186 -8.52 -1.10 13.40
N MET A 187 -7.50 -1.80 13.88
CA MET A 187 -6.43 -2.36 13.05
C MET A 187 -6.83 -3.70 12.43
N LEU A 188 -7.83 -4.36 13.03
CA LEU A 188 -8.25 -5.69 12.65
C LEU A 188 -9.45 -5.63 11.72
N ASP A 189 -9.51 -6.54 10.76
CA ASP A 189 -10.71 -6.77 9.96
C ASP A 189 -11.74 -7.62 10.72
N CYS A 190 -12.85 -7.97 10.05
CA CYS A 190 -13.91 -8.78 10.64
C CYS A 190 -13.44 -10.18 11.07
N ASN A 191 -12.34 -10.67 10.52
CA ASN A 191 -11.75 -11.97 10.82
C ASN A 191 -10.70 -11.89 11.92
N ARG A 192 -10.50 -10.69 12.47
CA ARG A 192 -9.47 -10.37 13.47
C ARG A 192 -8.05 -10.47 12.91
N ASP A 193 -7.91 -10.38 11.59
CA ASP A 193 -6.60 -10.28 10.93
C ASP A 193 -6.23 -8.82 10.70
N LEU A 194 -4.94 -8.52 10.58
CA LEU A 194 -4.49 -7.15 10.33
C LEU A 194 -4.98 -6.64 8.98
N ASN A 195 -5.71 -5.53 9.02
CA ASN A 195 -6.19 -4.88 7.82
C ASN A 195 -5.02 -4.29 7.02
N THR A 196 -4.83 -4.76 5.79
CA THR A 196 -3.81 -4.30 4.84
C THR A 196 -3.78 -2.76 4.69
N GLN A 197 -4.95 -2.12 4.64
CA GLN A 197 -5.08 -0.66 4.53
C GLN A 197 -4.53 0.05 5.77
N PHE A 198 -4.71 -0.58 6.94
CA PHE A 198 -4.22 -0.05 8.20
C PHE A 198 -2.69 -0.19 8.31
N VAL A 199 -2.14 -1.34 7.90
CA VAL A 199 -0.67 -1.51 7.84
C VAL A 199 -0.02 -0.47 6.93
N MET A 200 -0.60 -0.23 5.74
CA MET A 200 -0.12 0.85 4.86
C MET A 200 -0.24 2.22 5.53
N HIS A 201 -1.35 2.51 6.21
CA HIS A 201 -1.54 3.75 6.96
C HIS A 201 -0.46 3.95 8.04
N LEU A 202 -0.12 2.90 8.78
CA LEU A 202 0.93 2.95 9.78
C LEU A 202 2.30 3.20 9.16
N TYR A 203 2.62 2.55 8.04
CA TYR A 203 3.82 2.88 7.26
C TYR A 203 3.81 4.36 6.85
N GLU A 204 2.65 4.90 6.45
CA GLU A 204 2.56 6.31 6.11
C GLU A 204 2.92 7.23 7.26
N ARG A 205 2.37 6.94 8.45
CA ARG A 205 2.60 7.71 9.67
C ARG A 205 4.03 7.60 10.18
N SER A 206 4.63 6.42 10.09
CA SER A 206 6.02 6.19 10.54
C SER A 206 7.06 7.02 9.77
N ARG A 207 6.73 7.51 8.57
CA ARG A 207 7.63 8.39 7.78
C ARG A 207 7.61 9.84 8.24
N ASN A 208 6.57 10.23 8.98
CA ASN A 208 6.37 11.58 9.48
C ASN A 208 6.31 11.52 11.02
N PRO A 209 7.44 11.29 11.71
CA PRO A 209 7.50 11.17 13.18
C PRO A 209 7.11 12.43 13.97
N ILE A 210 6.58 13.45 13.30
CA ILE A 210 6.08 14.63 14.00
C ILE A 210 4.78 14.23 14.69
N ASP A 211 4.83 14.24 16.02
CA ASP A 211 3.74 14.15 16.99
C ASP A 211 2.35 14.41 16.37
N PRO A 212 1.36 13.49 16.54
CA PRO A 212 0.02 13.63 15.99
C PRO A 212 -0.74 14.89 16.42
N THR A 213 -0.32 15.58 17.50
CA THR A 213 -0.85 16.91 17.86
C THR A 213 -0.32 18.03 16.95
N THR A 214 0.76 17.77 16.21
CA THR A 214 1.43 18.70 15.29
C THR A 214 1.18 18.28 13.84
N ARG A 215 -0.11 18.20 13.46
CA ARG A 215 -0.59 18.09 12.06
C ARG A 215 0.33 18.85 11.11
N ALA A 216 1.09 18.18 10.24
CA ALA A 216 1.75 18.67 9.01
C ALA A 216 2.52 20.02 9.02
N THR A 217 2.49 20.77 10.11
CA THR A 217 2.86 22.18 10.17
C THR A 217 4.29 22.30 10.65
N CYS A 218 4.85 21.29 11.34
CA CYS A 218 6.10 21.50 12.07
C CYS A 218 7.40 21.33 11.27
N LEU A 219 7.44 20.54 10.19
CA LEU A 219 8.61 20.56 9.29
C LEU A 219 8.52 21.75 8.33
N ALA A 220 7.33 22.12 7.85
CA ALA A 220 7.14 23.36 7.11
C ALA A 220 7.36 24.63 7.95
N SER A 221 7.20 24.56 9.29
CA SER A 221 7.40 25.71 10.19
C SER A 221 8.78 25.79 10.84
N LYS A 222 9.51 24.67 11.00
CA LYS A 222 10.87 24.69 11.55
C LYS A 222 11.95 24.81 10.48
N SER A 223 11.78 24.13 9.34
CA SER A 223 12.60 24.37 8.17
C SER A 223 11.82 25.31 7.27
N ASN A 224 12.35 26.50 7.00
CA ASN A 224 11.78 27.52 6.11
C ASN A 224 11.75 27.06 4.63
N THR A 225 11.67 25.74 4.41
CA THR A 225 11.77 25.05 3.13
C THR A 225 10.38 24.69 2.66
N ASP A 226 10.01 25.29 1.53
CA ASP A 226 8.81 25.04 0.74
C ASP A 226 8.81 23.62 0.15
N CYS A 227 8.73 22.60 1.00
CA CYS A 227 8.93 21.20 0.63
C CYS A 227 7.78 20.31 1.08
N LEU A 228 7.21 19.55 0.14
CA LEU A 228 6.26 18.46 0.40
C LEU A 228 6.91 17.11 0.09
N ARG A 229 6.58 16.10 0.89
CA ARG A 229 6.94 14.70 0.64
C ARG A 229 5.76 14.02 -0.03
N VAL A 230 5.97 13.48 -1.23
CA VAL A 230 4.93 12.75 -1.97
C VAL A 230 5.39 11.33 -2.21
N VAL A 231 4.51 10.38 -1.88
CA VAL A 231 4.73 8.98 -2.20
C VAL A 231 4.46 8.81 -3.68
N VAL A 232 5.45 8.35 -4.42
CA VAL A 232 5.29 8.13 -5.86
C VAL A 232 5.02 6.66 -6.16
N ARG A 233 5.45 5.75 -5.29
CA ARG A 233 5.34 4.31 -5.52
C ARG A 233 5.47 3.48 -4.24
N TRP A 234 4.63 2.45 -4.11
CA TRP A 234 4.90 1.30 -3.24
C TRP A 234 5.32 0.11 -4.09
N ASP A 235 6.35 -0.58 -3.63
CA ASP A 235 6.92 -1.76 -4.24
C ASP A 235 6.92 -2.92 -3.26
N LYS A 236 6.44 -4.08 -3.73
CA LYS A 236 6.47 -5.34 -2.98
C LYS A 236 5.98 -5.18 -1.55
N VAL A 237 4.77 -4.64 -1.39
CA VAL A 237 4.13 -4.64 -0.07
C VAL A 237 3.67 -6.05 0.20
N ARG A 238 4.41 -6.79 1.02
CA ARG A 238 4.11 -8.18 1.34
C ARG A 238 3.52 -8.28 2.74
N PHE A 239 2.46 -9.06 2.83
CA PHE A 239 1.79 -9.36 4.08
C PHE A 239 2.03 -10.83 4.40
N ASN A 240 2.80 -11.08 5.46
CA ASN A 240 2.98 -12.41 6.01
C ASN A 240 1.80 -12.70 6.94
N HIS A 241 0.71 -13.18 6.37
CA HIS A 241 -0.51 -13.58 7.11
C HIS A 241 -0.34 -14.85 7.96
N TYR A 242 0.89 -15.31 8.17
CA TYR A 242 1.18 -16.51 8.99
C TYR A 242 1.24 -16.20 10.49
N GLY A 243 1.46 -14.94 10.87
CA GLY A 243 1.41 -14.50 12.26
C GLY A 243 0.07 -13.86 12.59
N LYS A 244 -0.79 -14.54 13.36
CA LYS A 244 -2.02 -13.93 13.89
C LYS A 244 -1.63 -12.84 14.90
N VAL A 245 -2.01 -11.61 14.60
CA VAL A 245 -1.93 -10.49 15.54
C VAL A 245 -3.21 -10.43 16.34
N LEU A 246 -3.08 -10.52 17.65
CA LEU A 246 -4.21 -10.45 18.58
C LEU A 246 -4.37 -9.03 19.11
N LEU A 247 -5.61 -8.73 19.54
CA LEU A 247 -5.90 -7.49 20.25
C LEU A 247 -5.03 -7.38 21.50
N GLY A 248 -4.32 -6.25 21.64
CA GLY A 248 -3.41 -6.01 22.75
C GLY A 248 -1.98 -6.48 22.52
N ASP A 249 -1.68 -7.14 21.39
CA ASP A 249 -0.30 -7.47 21.03
C ASP A 249 0.52 -6.19 20.89
N GLU A 250 1.73 -6.22 21.44
CA GLU A 250 2.71 -5.17 21.23
C GLU A 250 3.39 -5.37 19.87
N LEU A 251 3.37 -4.31 19.07
CA LEU A 251 3.90 -4.29 17.72
C LEU A 251 4.88 -3.14 17.55
N GLU A 252 5.77 -3.26 16.58
CA GLU A 252 6.64 -2.15 16.20
C GLU A 252 6.83 -2.06 14.69
N ILE A 253 6.87 -0.83 14.19
CA ILE A 253 7.32 -0.55 12.84
C ILE A 253 8.76 -0.11 12.88
N ARG A 254 9.56 -0.79 12.07
CA ARG A 254 10.95 -0.47 11.80
C ARG A 254 11.04 0.15 10.42
N THR A 255 11.58 1.37 10.37
CA THR A 255 11.73 2.15 9.14
C THR A 255 13.20 2.44 8.90
N ALA A 256 13.71 2.16 7.71
CA ALA A 256 15.09 2.44 7.34
C ALA A 256 15.16 2.96 5.89
N GLN A 257 15.98 3.97 5.65
CA GLN A 257 16.34 4.35 4.28
C GLN A 257 17.31 3.33 3.71
N VAL A 258 17.05 2.89 2.48
CA VAL A 258 17.82 1.84 1.81
C VAL A 258 18.69 2.41 0.70
N GLU A 259 18.23 3.44 0.00
CA GLU A 259 18.95 4.00 -1.16
C GLU A 259 18.60 5.48 -1.40
N ASP A 260 19.61 6.25 -1.80
CA ASP A 260 19.47 7.56 -2.46
C ASP A 260 19.69 7.33 -3.95
N ASN A 261 18.61 7.11 -4.70
CA ASN A 261 18.73 6.78 -6.12
C ASN A 261 18.92 8.03 -6.99
N GLU A 262 18.41 9.19 -6.57
CA GLU A 262 18.44 10.44 -7.36
C GLU A 262 18.45 11.68 -6.45
N LYS A 263 18.68 12.87 -7.02
CA LYS A 263 18.73 14.14 -6.27
C LYS A 263 17.47 14.42 -5.44
N ASN A 264 16.33 13.84 -5.81
CA ASN A 264 14.98 14.15 -5.33
C ASN A 264 14.18 12.91 -4.87
N ILE A 265 14.78 11.72 -4.87
CA ILE A 265 14.10 10.45 -4.58
C ILE A 265 14.80 9.70 -3.46
N VAL A 266 14.01 9.25 -2.47
CA VAL A 266 14.46 8.39 -1.37
C VAL A 266 13.70 7.07 -1.41
N VAL A 267 14.41 5.96 -1.21
CA VAL A 267 13.82 4.63 -1.04
C VAL A 267 13.85 4.25 0.43
N VAL A 268 12.67 3.96 0.98
CA VAL A 268 12.46 3.60 2.39
C VAL A 268 11.93 2.18 2.48
N PHE A 269 12.49 1.39 3.38
CA PHE A 269 11.99 0.09 3.77
C PHE A 269 11.24 0.21 5.09
N HIS A 270 10.03 -0.31 5.11
CA HIS A 270 9.23 -0.48 6.32
C HIS A 270 9.03 -1.96 6.59
N ALA A 271 9.09 -2.34 7.86
CA ALA A 271 8.70 -3.66 8.31
C ALA A 271 7.96 -3.57 9.63
N LEU A 272 6.88 -4.34 9.73
CA LEU A 272 6.05 -4.50 10.92
C LEU A 272 6.45 -5.80 11.63
N PHE A 273 6.70 -5.72 12.93
CA PHE A 273 7.07 -6.85 13.76
C PHE A 273 6.15 -7.01 14.96
N THR A 274 5.95 -8.25 15.40
CA THR A 274 5.58 -8.53 16.80
C THR A 274 6.76 -8.20 17.72
N THR A 275 6.48 -7.74 18.93
CA THR A 275 7.52 -7.62 19.97
C THR A 275 7.59 -8.90 20.82
N GLY A 276 8.68 -9.07 21.57
CA GLY A 276 8.87 -10.21 22.49
C GLY A 276 10.16 -10.99 22.26
N GLN A 277 10.23 -12.20 22.83
CA GLN A 277 11.45 -13.04 22.77
C GLN A 277 11.77 -13.54 21.36
N ASN A 278 10.75 -13.72 20.52
CA ASN A 278 10.87 -14.16 19.13
C ASN A 278 10.08 -13.20 18.22
N PRO A 279 10.63 -12.02 17.89
CA PRO A 279 9.95 -11.06 17.03
C PRO A 279 9.79 -11.63 15.62
N GLU A 280 8.57 -11.60 15.11
CA GLU A 280 8.23 -12.10 13.77
C GLU A 280 7.85 -10.93 12.86
N CYS A 281 8.30 -10.96 11.61
CA CYS A 281 7.95 -9.93 10.63
C CYS A 281 6.59 -10.27 10.01
N ILE A 282 5.59 -9.44 10.34
CA ILE A 282 4.20 -9.62 9.89
C ILE A 282 3.99 -9.02 8.50
N ALA A 283 4.62 -7.90 8.20
CA ALA A 283 4.51 -7.26 6.89
C ALA A 283 5.76 -6.43 6.59
N HIS A 284 6.02 -6.19 5.31
CA HIS A 284 7.03 -5.24 4.89
C HIS A 284 6.69 -4.57 3.56
N ALA A 285 7.30 -3.41 3.32
CA ALA A 285 7.13 -2.63 2.11
C ALA A 285 8.42 -1.92 1.72
N ILE A 286 8.65 -1.77 0.42
CA ILE A 286 9.61 -0.81 -0.12
C ILE A 286 8.81 0.36 -0.68
N VAL A 287 9.21 1.57 -0.33
CA VAL A 287 8.45 2.78 -0.67
C VAL A 287 9.38 3.81 -1.28
N THR A 288 8.99 4.31 -2.44
CA THR A 288 9.72 5.37 -3.13
C THR A 288 9.02 6.70 -2.86
N ILE A 289 9.78 7.64 -2.33
CA ILE A 289 9.31 8.98 -1.94
C ILE A 289 10.00 10.00 -2.82
N MET A 290 9.23 10.94 -3.38
CA MET A 290 9.75 12.09 -4.10
C MET A 290 9.52 13.36 -3.29
N PHE A 291 10.51 14.24 -3.30
CA PHE A 291 10.40 15.57 -2.72
C PHE A 291 9.96 16.55 -3.81
N ILE A 292 8.90 17.32 -3.54
CA ILE A 292 8.39 18.33 -4.46
C ILE A 292 8.25 19.68 -3.74
N SER A 293 8.33 20.76 -4.49
CA SER A 293 8.04 22.10 -3.95
C SER A 293 6.57 22.23 -3.59
N SER A 294 6.27 22.76 -2.39
CA SER A 294 4.90 23.12 -1.99
C SER A 294 4.27 24.14 -2.95
N THR A 295 5.09 25.06 -3.47
CA THR A 295 4.69 26.20 -4.30
C THR A 295 4.60 25.84 -5.78
N THR A 296 5.66 25.26 -6.35
CA THR A 296 5.69 24.97 -7.81
C THR A 296 5.18 23.58 -8.16
N LYS A 297 5.01 22.70 -7.16
CA LYS A 297 4.73 21.26 -7.33
C LYS A 297 5.77 20.50 -8.17
N ALA A 298 6.89 21.14 -8.50
CA ALA A 298 7.97 20.53 -9.26
C ALA A 298 8.87 19.69 -8.33
N PRO A 299 9.49 18.61 -8.84
CA PRO A 299 10.49 17.85 -8.09
C PRO A 299 11.63 18.75 -7.60
N MET A 300 12.06 18.55 -6.36
CA MET A 300 13.13 19.32 -5.73
C MET A 300 14.17 18.41 -5.09
N ALA A 301 15.39 18.93 -4.94
CA ALA A 301 16.45 18.18 -4.28
C ALA A 301 16.08 17.88 -2.81
N ILE A 302 16.52 16.73 -2.31
CA ILE A 302 16.31 16.33 -0.91
C ILE A 302 16.98 17.39 0.00
N PRO A 303 16.22 18.03 0.91
CA PRO A 303 16.79 18.99 1.85
C PRO A 303 17.90 18.37 2.69
N ARG A 304 19.03 19.08 2.82
CA ARG A 304 20.21 18.57 3.57
C ARG A 304 19.89 18.27 5.04
N GLU A 305 18.98 19.03 5.65
CA GLU A 305 18.54 18.79 7.04
C GLU A 305 17.83 17.44 7.18
N LEU A 306 17.04 17.05 6.16
CA LEU A 306 16.30 15.78 6.18
C LEU A 306 17.21 14.56 5.99
N ASN A 307 18.33 14.71 5.30
CA ASN A 307 19.35 13.67 5.23
C ASN A 307 20.03 13.39 6.59
N GLN A 308 19.90 14.30 7.56
CA GLN A 308 20.53 14.17 8.87
C GLN A 308 19.52 13.80 9.97
N GLU A 309 18.30 14.36 9.95
CA GLU A 309 17.31 14.16 11.02
C GLU A 309 16.46 12.89 10.90
N VAL A 310 16.16 12.39 9.70
CA VAL A 310 15.21 11.27 9.55
C VAL A 310 15.79 9.94 10.06
N PHE A 311 17.10 9.85 10.26
CA PHE A 311 17.81 8.59 10.55
C PHE A 311 18.90 8.69 11.61
N ALA A 312 19.05 9.85 12.26
CA ALA A 312 19.75 9.91 13.53
C ALA A 312 18.77 9.39 14.59
N GLY A 313 18.78 8.08 14.85
CA GLY A 313 18.19 7.59 16.09
C GLY A 313 18.80 8.38 17.24
N ASP A 314 17.97 8.84 18.18
CA ASP A 314 18.49 9.42 19.42
C ASP A 314 19.45 8.39 20.02
N ALA A 315 20.75 8.74 20.02
CA ALA A 315 21.84 7.89 20.48
C ALA A 315 21.83 7.73 22.01
#